data_AF-G4CPF8-F1
#
_entry.id   AF-G4CPF8-F1
#
_cell.length_a   1.000
_cell.length_b   1.000
_cell.length_c   1.000
_cell.angle_alpha   90.00
_cell.angle_beta   90.00
_cell.angle_gamma   90.00
#
_symmetry.space_group_name_H-M   'P 1'
#
loop_
_entity.id
_entity.type
_entity.pdbx_description
1 polymer ?
#
loop_
_entity_poly.entity_id
_entity_poly.type
_entity_poly.pdbx_seq_one_letter_code
_entity_poly.pdbx_strand_id
1 'polypeptide(L)' 'MDWSAIIQDIQDAGYSQKQIAEFCGCSQGLISQIKNKHKKSNSKSRAAVSFQLGTSLLKMHQDIKAR' A
#
# COMPACT_ATOMS: atom_id res chain seq x y z
N MET A 1 3.59 10.84 3.45
CA MET A 1 3.23 9.45 3.75
C MET A 1 3.52 8.64 2.50
N ASP A 2 4.49 7.73 2.58
CA ASP A 2 4.95 6.94 1.45
C ASP A 2 4.22 5.60 1.41
N TRP A 3 3.12 5.56 0.66
CA TRP A 3 2.29 4.37 0.51
C TRP A 3 3.06 3.19 -0.08
N SER A 4 4.03 3.46 -0.95
CA SER A 4 4.91 2.42 -1.51
C SER A 4 5.75 1.75 -0.42
N ALA A 5 6.31 2.53 0.51
CA ALA A 5 7.06 2.01 1.65
C ALA A 5 6.16 1.19 2.59
N ILE A 6 4.96 1.70 2.92
CA ILE A 6 3.99 0.97 3.75
C ILE A 6 3.62 -0.39 3.11
N ILE A 7 3.34 -0.40 1.80
CA ILE A 7 3.01 -1.63 1.06
C ILE A 7 4.21 -2.59 0.98
N GLN A 8 5.44 -2.07 0.94
CA GLN A 8 6.66 -2.87 0.97
C GLN A 8 6.84 -3.50 2.35
N ASP A 9 6.72 -2.74 3.44
CA ASP A 9 6.81 -3.26 4.81
C ASP A 9 5.80 -4.38 5.07
N ILE A 10 4.56 -4.22 4.59
CA ILE A 10 3.52 -5.24 4.71
C ILE A 10 3.88 -6.51 3.91
N GLN A 11 4.51 -6.36 2.73
CA GLN A 11 5.02 -7.49 1.95
C GLN A 11 6.19 -8.19 2.65
N ASP A 12 7.09 -7.43 3.26
CA ASP A 12 8.24 -7.95 3.98
C ASP A 12 7.81 -8.72 5.24
N ALA A 13 6.65 -8.39 5.81
CA ALA A 13 5.99 -9.16 6.86
C ALA A 13 5.32 -10.47 6.37
N GLY A 14 5.39 -10.78 5.07
CA GLY A 14 4.91 -12.03 4.48
C GLY A 14 3.55 -11.94 3.78
N TYR A 15 2.94 -10.76 3.69
CA TYR A 15 1.66 -10.61 2.98
C TYR A 15 1.85 -10.40 1.48
N SER A 16 1.16 -11.19 0.67
CA SER A 16 1.14 -10.99 -0.78
C SER A 16 0.32 -9.74 -1.16
N GLN A 17 0.63 -9.13 -2.31
CA GLN A 17 -0.14 -8.00 -2.83
C GLN A 17 -1.63 -8.31 -3.02
N LYS A 18 -1.98 -9.58 -3.29
CA LYS A 18 -3.35 -10.05 -3.38
C LYS A 18 -4.05 -9.98 -2.03
N GLN A 19 -3.42 -10.47 -0.96
CA GLN A 19 -3.97 -10.40 0.40
C GLN A 19 -4.13 -8.96 0.88
N ILE A 20 -3.16 -8.10 0.57
CA ILE A 20 -3.26 -6.65 0.88
C ILE A 20 -4.46 -6.05 0.16
N ALA A 21 -4.65 -6.37 -1.13
CA ALA A 21 -5.75 -5.87 -1.92
C ALA A 21 -7.11 -6.35 -1.40
N GLU A 22 -7.23 -7.64 -1.07
CA GLU A 22 -8.42 -8.23 -0.45
C GLU A 22 -8.75 -7.57 0.89
N PHE A 23 -7.75 -7.40 1.76
CA PHE A 23 -7.93 -6.72 3.05
C PHE A 23 -8.38 -5.27 2.90
N CYS A 24 -7.82 -4.58 1.90
CA CYS A 24 -8.15 -3.18 1.64
C CYS A 24 -9.42 -2.99 0.79
N GLY A 25 -10.05 -4.07 0.33
CA GLY A 25 -11.24 -4.01 -0.55
C GLY A 25 -10.95 -3.38 -1.92
N CYS A 26 -9.75 -3.58 -2.45
CA CYS A 26 -9.32 -3.01 -3.73
C CYS A 26 -8.71 -4.07 -4.65
N SER A 27 -8.34 -3.67 -5.88
CA SER A 27 -7.72 -4.60 -6.83
C SER A 27 -6.22 -4.75 -6.57
N GLN A 28 -5.66 -5.94 -6.83
CA GLN A 28 -4.21 -6.17 -6.76
C GLN A 28 -3.44 -5.24 -7.72
N GLY A 29 -4.05 -4.89 -8.86
CA GLY A 29 -3.52 -3.88 -9.78
C GLY A 29 -3.35 -2.50 -9.14
N LEU A 30 -4.29 -2.07 -8.28
CA LEU A 30 -4.18 -0.80 -7.56
C LEU A 30 -3.01 -0.80 -6.57
N ILE A 31 -2.84 -1.87 -5.80
CA ILE A 31 -1.69 -2.05 -4.90
C ILE A 31 -0.37 -2.03 -5.68
N SER A 32 -0.32 -2.71 -6.82
CA SER A 32 0.83 -2.68 -7.72
C SER A 32 1.12 -1.28 -8.25
N GLN A 33 0.09 -0.53 -8.64
CA GLN A 33 0.23 0.86 -9.10
C GLN A 33 0.76 1.77 -7.99
N ILE A 34 0.25 1.65 -6.77
CA ILE A 34 0.70 2.47 -5.63
C ILE A 34 2.16 2.17 -5.30
N LYS A 35 2.55 0.89 -5.29
CA LYS A 35 3.95 0.47 -5.09
C LYS A 35 4.86 1.03 -6.17
N ASN A 36 4.48 0.87 -7.44
CA ASN A 36 5.34 1.18 -8.59
C ASN A 36 5.28 2.65 -9.03
N LYS A 37 4.31 3.46 -8.60
CA LYS A 37 4.21 4.88 -9.00
C LYS A 37 5.45 5.70 -8.62
N HIS A 38 6.20 5.25 -7.60
CA HIS A 38 7.48 5.86 -7.21
C HIS A 38 8.59 5.69 -8.28
N LYS A 39 8.50 4.70 -9.19
CA LYS A 39 9.53 4.48 -10.22
C LYS A 39 9.42 5.40 -11.45
N LYS A 40 8.27 6.04 -11.70
CA LYS A 40 8.15 7.04 -12.78
C LYS A 40 8.61 8.41 -12.29
N SER A 41 9.93 8.58 -12.33
CA SER A 41 10.63 9.86 -12.19
C SER A 41 10.08 10.89 -13.19
N ASN A 42 9.16 11.77 -12.74
CA ASN A 42 8.98 13.17 -13.20
C ASN A 42 7.68 13.86 -12.75
N SER A 43 6.76 13.20 -12.03
CA SER A 43 5.55 13.87 -11.55
C SER A 43 5.58 13.98 -10.03
N LYS A 44 5.67 15.22 -9.50
CA LYS A 44 5.49 15.57 -8.08
C LYS A 44 4.10 15.21 -7.50
N SER A 45 3.25 14.51 -8.26
CA SER A 45 1.94 14.07 -7.81
C SER A 45 2.06 12.77 -7.01
N ARG A 46 2.05 12.90 -5.68
CA ARG A 46 1.86 11.75 -4.77
C ARG A 46 0.60 11.00 -5.20
N ALA A 47 0.65 9.68 -5.25
CA ALA A 47 -0.52 8.87 -5.54
C ALA A 47 -1.63 9.18 -4.52
N ALA A 48 -2.69 9.86 -4.96
CA ALA A 48 -3.88 10.03 -4.15
C ALA A 48 -4.55 8.67 -4.04
N VAL A 49 -4.43 8.04 -2.87
CA VAL A 49 -5.24 6.89 -2.49
C VAL A 49 -6.48 7.38 -1.78
N SER A 50 -7.60 6.70 -2.00
CA SER A 50 -8.85 6.98 -1.30
C SER A 50 -8.64 6.89 0.21
N PHE A 51 -9.32 7.74 0.98
CA PHE A 51 -9.19 7.78 2.44
C PHE A 51 -9.38 6.40 3.08
N GLN A 52 -10.39 5.65 2.65
CA GLN A 52 -10.67 4.28 3.12
C GLN A 52 -9.53 3.30 2.83
N LEU A 53 -8.89 3.39 1.66
CA LEU A 53 -7.74 2.55 1.33
C LEU A 53 -6.52 2.92 2.20
N GLY A 54 -6.30 4.21 2.40
CA GLY A 54 -5.23 4.70 3.25
C GLY A 54 -5.38 4.26 4.71
N THR A 55 -6.58 4.36 5.28
CA THR A 55 -6.83 3.92 6.67
C THR A 55 -6.70 2.40 6.82
N SER A 56 -7.19 1.61 5.86
CA SER A 56 -7.01 0.15 5.88
C SER A 56 -5.54 -0.27 5.79
N LEU A 57 -4.76 0.35 4.90
CA LEU A 57 -3.32 0.09 4.79
C LEU A 57 -2.57 0.45 6.08
N LEU A 58 -2.89 1.60 6.68
CA LEU A 58 -2.28 2.02 7.94
C LEU A 58 -2.64 1.08 9.09
N LYS A 59 -3.90 0.64 9.17
CA LYS A 59 -4.33 -0.32 10.18
C LYS A 59 -3.57 -1.64 10.06
N MET A 60 -3.39 -2.14 8.84
CA MET A 60 -2.63 -3.36 8.58
C MET A 60 -1.15 -3.20 8.96
N HIS A 61 -0.53 -2.07 8.60
CA HIS A 61 0.86 -1.77 8.95
C HIS A 61 1.08 -1.64 10.46
N GLN A 62 0.13 -1.01 11.17
CA GLN A 62 0.16 -0.92 12.63
C GLN A 62 0.00 -2.28 13.30
N ASP A 63 -0.90 -3.13 12.81
CA ASP A 63 -1.10 -4.49 13.34
C ASP A 63 0.17 -5.34 13.22
N ILE A 64 0.84 -5.25 12.07
CA ILE A 64 2.12 -5.92 11.82
C ILE A 64 3.23 -5.40 12.73
N LYS A 65 3.29 -4.09 12.94
CA LYS A 65 4.33 -3.46 13.78
C LYS A 65 4.09 -3.63 15.29
N ALA A 66 2.86 -3.96 15.68
CA ALA A 66 2.49 -4.23 17.06
C ALA A 66 2.71 -5.69 17.48
N ARG A 67 3.03 -6.57 16.52
CA ARG A 67 3.46 -7.97 16.75
C ARG A 67 4.97 -8.05 16.91
#